data_AF-A0A6V7W8R7-F1
#
_entry.id   AF-A0A6V7W8R7-F1
#
_cell.length_a   1.000
_cell.length_b   1.000
_cell.length_c   1.000
_cell.angle_alpha   90.00
_cell.angle_beta   90.00
_cell.angle_gamma   90.00
#
_symmetry.space_group_name_H-M   'P 1'
#
loop_
_entity.id
_entity.type
_entity.pdbx_description
1 polymer ?
#
loop_
_entity_poly.entity_id
_entity_poly.type
_entity_poly.pdbx_seq_one_letter_code
_entity_poly.pdbx_strand_id
1 'polypeptide(L)'
;MMCFYALHVFAFRGDSLVFAVALPILAGIAIYAAVNWNKLGIFMNEYHADVMAANLSVLHTKGGQEYYMKFLSRNRILRDLVSGGDKLFSPIGEVKRSIAKYVSRYDGINDVSSNNDQLTLSILGDDYS
;
A
#
# COMPACT_ATOMS: atom_id res chain seq x y z
N MET A 1 -14.53 -23.23 15.17
CA MET A 1 -15.79 -24.03 15.29
C MET A 1 -16.39 -24.02 16.70
N MET A 2 -15.62 -24.05 17.80
CA MET A 2 -16.20 -24.11 19.16
C MET A 2 -17.12 -22.92 19.52
N CYS A 3 -16.83 -21.69 19.08
CA CYS A 3 -17.68 -20.53 19.38
C CYS A 3 -19.10 -20.63 18.78
N PHE A 4 -19.26 -21.25 17.61
CA PHE A 4 -20.57 -21.41 16.96
C PHE A 4 -21.44 -22.42 17.66
N TYR A 5 -20.83 -23.52 18.10
CA TYR A 5 -21.51 -24.54 18.87
C TYR A 5 -21.98 -24.00 20.23
N ALA A 6 -21.14 -23.20 20.90
CA ALA A 6 -21.54 -22.54 22.15
C ALA A 6 -22.71 -21.56 21.95
N LEU A 7 -22.69 -20.74 20.89
CA LEU A 7 -23.77 -19.78 20.59
C LEU A 7 -25.08 -20.48 20.21
N HIS A 8 -25.00 -21.60 19.48
CA HIS A 8 -26.13 -22.45 19.12
C HIS A 8 -26.83 -23.08 20.32
N VAL A 9 -26.02 -23.64 21.23
CA VAL A 9 -26.49 -24.41 22.38
C VAL A 9 -26.97 -23.49 23.49
N PHE A 10 -26.27 -22.39 23.77
CA PHE A 10 -26.57 -21.53 24.91
C PHE A 10 -27.50 -20.35 24.61
N ALA A 11 -27.46 -19.75 23.41
CA ALA A 11 -28.26 -18.55 23.13
C ALA A 11 -29.57 -18.85 22.37
N PHE A 12 -29.60 -19.84 21.49
CA PHE A 12 -30.72 -20.06 20.55
C PHE A 12 -31.31 -21.48 20.59
N ARG A 13 -31.05 -22.27 21.64
CA ARG A 13 -31.67 -23.58 21.89
C ARG A 13 -31.66 -24.55 20.69
N GLY A 14 -30.63 -24.55 19.87
CA GLY A 14 -30.53 -25.54 18.79
C GLY A 14 -31.25 -25.19 17.49
N ASP A 15 -31.66 -23.94 17.24
CA ASP A 15 -32.31 -23.57 15.97
C ASP A 15 -31.32 -23.48 14.79
N SER A 16 -31.58 -24.25 13.73
CA SER A 16 -30.68 -24.41 12.55
C SER A 16 -30.63 -23.16 11.67
N LEU A 17 -31.62 -22.27 11.80
CA LEU A 17 -31.66 -20.97 11.12
C LEU A 17 -30.48 -20.06 11.51
N VAL A 18 -29.97 -20.20 12.73
CA VAL A 18 -28.81 -19.41 13.20
C VAL A 18 -27.55 -19.75 12.40
N PHE A 19 -27.37 -21.02 12.02
CA PHE A 19 -26.25 -21.41 11.16
C PHE A 19 -26.43 -20.88 9.74
N ALA A 20 -27.64 -20.99 9.20
CA ALA A 20 -27.93 -20.52 7.85
C ALA A 20 -27.66 -19.02 7.67
N VAL A 21 -27.87 -18.21 8.72
CA VAL A 21 -27.61 -16.75 8.69
C VAL A 21 -26.18 -16.40 9.11
N ALA A 22 -25.65 -17.03 10.17
CA ALA A 22 -24.35 -16.64 10.70
C ALA A 22 -23.17 -17.11 9.85
N LEU A 23 -23.25 -18.29 9.22
CA LEU A 23 -22.20 -18.79 8.32
C LEU A 23 -21.92 -17.86 7.13
N PRO A 24 -22.90 -17.40 6.34
CA PRO A 24 -22.61 -16.52 5.20
C PRO A 24 -22.08 -15.16 5.65
N ILE A 25 -22.53 -14.62 6.80
CA ILE A 25 -21.98 -13.38 7.36
C ILE A 25 -20.50 -13.56 7.68
N LEU A 26 -20.14 -14.61 8.41
CA LEU A 26 -18.74 -14.87 8.71
C LEU A 26 -17.90 -15.20 7.48
N ALA A 27 -18.43 -15.99 6.56
CA ALA A 27 -17.75 -16.31 5.32
C ALA A 27 -17.49 -15.03 4.53
N GLY A 28 -18.46 -14.12 4.47
CA GLY A 28 -18.31 -12.79 3.88
C GLY A 28 -17.21 -11.96 4.56
N ILE A 29 -17.19 -11.92 5.90
CA ILE A 29 -16.14 -11.23 6.66
C ILE A 29 -14.77 -11.86 6.39
N ALA A 30 -14.67 -13.19 6.37
CA ALA A 30 -13.43 -13.91 6.13
C ALA A 30 -12.89 -13.66 4.72
N ILE A 31 -13.75 -13.71 3.70
CA ILE A 31 -13.37 -13.40 2.30
C ILE A 31 -12.91 -11.94 2.19
N TYR A 32 -13.66 -11.00 2.78
CA TYR A 32 -13.30 -9.60 2.79
C TYR A 32 -11.94 -9.37 3.48
N ALA A 33 -11.72 -9.97 4.64
CA ALA A 33 -10.47 -9.90 5.37
C ALA A 33 -9.32 -10.49 4.54
N ALA A 34 -9.50 -11.65 3.91
CA ALA A 34 -8.49 -12.29 3.08
C ALA A 34 -8.09 -11.43 1.86
N VAL A 35 -9.05 -10.81 1.19
CA VAL A 35 -8.78 -9.91 0.05
C VAL A 35 -8.00 -8.67 0.49
N ASN A 36 -8.37 -8.06 1.63
CA ASN A 36 -7.65 -6.89 2.14
C ASN A 36 -6.25 -7.26 2.66
N TRP A 37 -6.10 -8.43 3.28
CA TRP A 37 -4.80 -8.93 3.71
C TRP A 37 -3.85 -9.14 2.52
N ASN A 38 -4.36 -9.72 1.43
CA ASN A 38 -3.58 -9.90 0.21
C ASN A 38 -3.17 -8.54 -0.40
N LYS A 39 -4.09 -7.58 -0.48
CA LYS A 39 -3.78 -6.21 -0.94
C LYS A 39 -2.71 -5.54 -0.10
N LEU A 40 -2.81 -5.66 1.22
CA LEU A 40 -1.82 -5.11 2.16
C LEU A 40 -0.45 -5.77 1.94
N GLY A 41 -0.41 -7.09 1.78
CA GLY A 41 0.83 -7.82 1.51
C GLY A 41 1.52 -7.34 0.22
N ILE A 42 0.76 -7.15 -0.86
CA ILE A 42 1.28 -6.60 -2.12
C ILE A 42 1.82 -5.18 -1.91
N PHE A 43 1.04 -4.31 -1.27
CA PHE A 43 1.45 -2.93 -0.97
C PHE A 43 2.76 -2.90 -0.18
N MET A 44 2.85 -3.66 0.91
CA MET A 44 4.04 -3.68 1.77
C MET A 44 5.26 -4.24 1.03
N ASN A 45 5.08 -5.28 0.22
CA ASN A 45 6.17 -5.87 -0.53
C ASN A 45 6.74 -4.90 -1.58
N GLU A 46 5.87 -4.23 -2.35
CA GLU A 46 6.31 -3.25 -3.34
C GLU A 46 6.94 -2.00 -2.70
N TYR A 47 6.34 -1.50 -1.62
CA TYR A 47 6.88 -0.36 -0.87
C TYR A 47 8.26 -0.70 -0.29
N HIS A 48 8.38 -1.85 0.38
CA HIS A 48 9.64 -2.27 0.99
C HIS A 48 10.74 -2.53 -0.03
N ALA A 49 10.41 -3.12 -1.17
CA ALA A 49 11.38 -3.34 -2.25
C ALA A 49 11.98 -2.02 -2.77
N ASP A 50 11.15 -0.99 -2.95
CA ASP A 50 11.62 0.32 -3.42
C ASP A 50 12.47 1.03 -2.37
N VAL A 51 12.03 1.03 -1.11
CA VAL A 51 12.78 1.63 0.00
C VAL A 51 14.12 0.92 0.18
N MET A 52 14.14 -0.41 0.10
CA MET A 52 15.39 -1.17 0.16
C MET A 52 16.31 -0.83 -1.01
N ALA A 53 15.77 -0.75 -2.23
CA ALA A 53 16.55 -0.37 -3.41
C ALA A 53 17.14 1.04 -3.27
N ALA A 54 16.38 2.01 -2.74
CA ALA A 54 16.87 3.35 -2.47
C ALA A 54 18.04 3.35 -1.46
N ASN A 55 17.95 2.53 -0.40
CA ASN A 55 19.00 2.40 0.60
C ASN A 55 20.31 1.77 0.07
N LEU A 56 20.28 1.05 -1.06
CA LEU A 56 21.49 0.43 -1.61
C LEU A 56 22.51 1.45 -2.14
N SER A 57 22.03 2.56 -2.74
CA SER A 57 22.92 3.61 -3.22
C SER A 57 22.21 4.94 -3.45
N VAL A 58 22.97 6.04 -3.38
CA VAL A 58 22.50 7.39 -3.74
C VAL A 58 21.99 7.43 -5.18
N LEU A 59 22.60 6.65 -6.09
CA LEU A 59 22.15 6.57 -7.48
C LEU A 59 20.76 5.93 -7.60
N HIS A 60 20.50 4.85 -6.83
CA HIS A 60 19.18 4.23 -6.78
C HIS A 60 18.13 5.15 -6.17
N THR A 61 18.48 5.90 -5.12
CA THR A 61 17.59 6.91 -4.53
C THR A 61 17.20 7.96 -5.57
N LYS A 62 18.19 8.62 -6.21
CA LYS A 62 17.94 9.67 -7.22
C LYS A 62 17.18 9.12 -8.43
N GLY A 63 17.57 7.95 -8.93
CA GLY A 63 16.90 7.29 -10.04
C GLY A 63 15.43 6.95 -9.72
N GLY A 64 15.15 6.48 -8.50
CA GLY A 64 13.80 6.20 -8.03
C GLY A 64 12.93 7.46 -7.93
N GLN A 65 13.48 8.55 -7.40
CA GLN A 65 12.79 9.85 -7.34
C GLN A 65 12.43 10.37 -8.73
N GLU A 66 13.41 10.36 -9.64
CA GLU A 66 13.21 10.83 -11.01
C GLU A 66 12.21 9.95 -11.77
N TYR A 67 12.29 8.64 -11.59
CA TYR A 67 11.36 7.68 -12.18
C TYR A 67 9.91 7.99 -11.79
N TYR A 68 9.62 8.12 -10.50
CA TYR A 68 8.25 8.37 -10.03
C TYR A 68 7.73 9.73 -10.47
N MET A 69 8.55 10.77 -10.41
CA MET A 69 8.17 12.10 -10.88
C MET A 69 7.79 12.09 -12.37
N LYS A 70 8.60 11.45 -13.22
CA LYS A 70 8.30 11.31 -14.66
C LYS A 70 7.08 10.44 -14.89
N PHE A 71 6.93 9.36 -14.15
CA PHE A 71 5.82 8.42 -14.28
C PHE A 71 4.48 9.07 -13.92
N LEU A 72 4.40 9.76 -12.78
CA LEU A 72 3.21 10.50 -12.36
C LEU A 72 2.87 11.63 -13.35
N SER A 73 3.88 12.37 -13.83
CA SER A 73 3.69 13.41 -14.84
C SER A 73 3.13 12.84 -16.15
N ARG A 74 3.69 11.73 -16.65
CA ARG A 74 3.18 11.03 -17.83
C ARG A 74 1.72 10.61 -17.66
N ASN A 75 1.36 10.07 -16.50
CA ASN A 75 -0.01 9.63 -16.23
C ASN A 75 -0.99 10.80 -16.14
N ARG A 76 -0.56 11.96 -15.63
CA ARG A 76 -1.37 13.21 -15.68
C ARG A 76 -1.62 13.64 -17.12
N ILE A 77 -0.60 13.59 -17.97
CA ILE A 77 -0.75 13.91 -19.40
C ILE A 77 -1.72 12.91 -20.06
N LEU A 78 -1.56 11.61 -19.80
CA LEU A 78 -2.46 10.58 -20.34
C LEU A 78 -3.90 10.73 -19.85
N ARG A 79 -4.11 11.21 -18.62
CA ARG A 79 -5.44 11.52 -18.09
C ARG A 79 -6.19 12.52 -18.97
N ASP A 80 -5.48 13.52 -19.47
CA ASP A 80 -6.07 14.63 -20.23
C ASP A 80 -6.14 14.34 -21.74
N LEU A 81 -5.22 13.52 -22.27
CA LEU A 81 -5.17 13.17 -23.69
C LEU A 81 -6.10 12.03 -24.10
N VAL A 82 -6.38 11.08 -23.20
CA VAL A 82 -7.14 9.87 -23.53
C VAL A 82 -8.60 10.04 -23.13
N SER A 83 -9.52 9.68 -24.02
CA SER A 83 -10.95 9.63 -23.69
C SER A 83 -11.21 8.66 -22.54
N GLY A 84 -11.75 9.15 -21.43
CA GLY A 84 -11.93 8.38 -20.20
C GLY A 84 -10.66 8.21 -19.35
N GLY A 85 -9.60 8.98 -19.62
CA GLY A 85 -8.36 8.97 -18.83
C GLY A 85 -8.59 9.33 -17.35
N ASP A 86 -9.60 10.15 -17.07
CA ASP A 86 -10.08 10.49 -15.73
C ASP A 86 -10.58 9.28 -14.92
N LYS A 87 -11.01 8.20 -15.58
CA LYS A 87 -11.41 6.93 -14.94
C LYS A 87 -10.22 6.03 -14.62
N LEU A 88 -9.10 6.22 -15.32
CA LEU A 88 -7.88 5.40 -15.16
C LEU A 88 -6.91 6.05 -14.16
N PHE A 89 -6.72 7.36 -14.26
CA PHE A 89 -5.72 8.10 -13.51
C PHE A 89 -6.36 9.13 -12.56
N SER A 90 -5.74 9.32 -11.40
CA SER A 90 -6.07 10.39 -10.47
C SER A 90 -5.50 11.73 -10.97
N PRO A 91 -5.95 12.88 -10.43
CA PRO A 91 -5.41 14.19 -10.79
C PRO A 91 -3.90 14.34 -10.55
N ILE A 92 -3.34 13.55 -9.62
CA ILE A 92 -1.92 13.52 -9.29
C ILE A 92 -1.13 12.49 -10.14
N GLY A 93 -1.80 11.74 -11.04
CA GLY A 93 -1.16 10.77 -11.93
C GLY A 93 -1.09 9.34 -11.39
N GLU A 94 -1.78 9.03 -10.30
CA GLU A 94 -1.86 7.64 -9.82
C GLU A 94 -2.83 6.82 -10.64
N VAL A 95 -2.53 5.54 -10.85
CA VAL A 95 -3.49 4.58 -11.40
C VAL A 95 -4.53 4.24 -10.33
N LYS A 96 -5.82 4.50 -10.59
CA LYS A 96 -6.90 4.35 -9.59
C LYS A 96 -7.06 2.92 -9.06
N ARG A 97 -6.73 1.91 -9.87
CA ARG A 97 -6.82 0.49 -9.49
C ARG A 97 -5.50 -0.10 -8.98
N SER A 98 -4.44 0.70 -8.86
CA SER A 98 -3.18 0.20 -8.31
C SER A 98 -3.35 -0.15 -6.84
N ILE A 99 -2.91 -1.35 -6.46
CA ILE A 99 -2.87 -1.80 -5.06
C ILE A 99 -1.77 -1.02 -4.33
N ALA A 100 -0.59 -0.92 -4.94
CA ALA A 100 0.50 -0.12 -4.42
C ALA A 100 0.41 1.32 -4.92
N LYS A 101 0.29 2.25 -3.98
CA LYS A 101 0.21 3.68 -4.30
C LYS A 101 1.58 4.21 -4.67
N TYR A 102 1.71 4.72 -5.90
CA TYR A 102 2.98 5.24 -6.43
C TYR A 102 3.47 6.45 -5.64
N VAL A 103 2.55 7.27 -5.11
CA VAL A 103 2.92 8.41 -4.26
C VAL A 103 3.54 7.92 -2.96
N SER A 104 2.93 6.93 -2.29
CA SER A 104 3.50 6.37 -1.07
C SER A 104 4.90 5.77 -1.32
N ARG A 105 5.09 5.07 -2.44
CA ARG A 105 6.40 4.53 -2.82
C ARG A 105 7.43 5.64 -3.06
N TYR A 106 7.03 6.74 -3.71
CA TYR A 106 7.87 7.92 -3.88
C TYR A 106 8.25 8.59 -2.55
N ASP A 107 7.27 8.76 -1.65
CA ASP A 107 7.50 9.34 -0.33
C ASP A 107 8.51 8.52 0.48
N GLY A 108 8.38 7.19 0.46
CA GLY A 108 9.35 6.31 1.13
C GLY A 108 10.78 6.45 0.60
N ILE A 109 10.96 6.73 -0.70
CA ILE A 109 12.30 6.99 -1.28
C ILE A 109 12.80 8.38 -0.84
N ASN A 110 11.93 9.39 -0.77
CA ASN A 110 12.30 10.71 -0.28
C ASN A 110 12.72 10.70 1.18
N ASP A 111 12.07 9.90 2.01
CA ASP A 111 12.45 9.71 3.41
C ASP A 111 13.88 9.16 3.51
N VAL A 112 14.22 8.15 2.70
CA VAL A 112 15.60 7.62 2.61
C VAL A 112 16.59 8.70 2.18
N SER A 113 16.26 9.50 1.16
CA SER A 113 17.10 10.61 0.73
C SER A 113 17.37 11.61 1.86
N SER A 114 16.32 12.02 2.56
CA SER A 114 16.42 12.99 3.66
C SER A 114 17.26 12.47 4.83
N ASN A 115 17.15 11.17 5.15
CA ASN A 115 17.95 10.53 6.18
C ASN A 115 19.45 10.50 5.80
N ASN A 116 19.75 10.21 4.52
CA ASN A 116 21.13 10.24 4.02
C ASN A 116 21.74 11.65 4.03
N ASP A 117 20.94 12.67 3.70
CA ASP A 117 21.37 14.07 3.76
C ASP A 117 21.67 14.50 5.20
N GLN A 118 20.80 14.12 6.16
CA GLN A 118 21.02 14.38 7.59
C GLN A 118 22.28 13.70 8.12
N LEU A 119 22.50 12.43 7.77
CA LEU A 119 23.70 11.68 8.17
C LEU A 119 24.98 12.34 7.62
N THR A 120 24.93 12.80 6.37
CA THR A 120 26.05 13.50 5.74
C THR A 120 26.34 14.82 6.47
N LEU A 121 25.30 15.57 6.83
CA LEU A 121 25.43 16.82 7.59
C LEU A 121 26.00 16.58 9.00
N SER A 122 25.62 15.51 9.69
CA SER A 122 26.17 15.20 11.01
C SER A 122 27.65 14.83 10.96
N ILE A 123 28.06 14.03 9.98
CA ILE A 123 29.48 13.66 9.80
C ILE A 123 30.32 14.92 9.52
N LEU A 124 29.84 15.78 8.62
CA LEU A 124 30.53 17.02 8.29
C LEU A 124 30.57 18.00 9.48
N GLY A 125 29.60 17.97 10.38
CA GLY A 125 29.56 18.84 11.57
C GLY A 125 30.58 18.45 12.64
N ASP A 126 30.84 17.15 12.82
CA ASP A 126 31.80 16.63 13.80
C ASP A 126 33.27 16.93 13.42
N ASP A 127 33.56 17.09 12.11
CA ASP A 127 34.92 17.41 11.62
C ASP A 127 35.35 18.86 11.93
N TYR A 128 34.45 19.74 12.41
CA TYR A 128 34.73 21.14 12.72
C TYR A 128 34.73 21.48 14.22
N SER A 129 34.67 20.48 15.12
CA SER A 129 34.77 20.63 16.58
C SER A 129 36.05 20.03 17.15
#